data_AF-A0AA90NYC0-F1
#
_entry.id   AF-A0AA90NYC0-F1
#
_cell.length_a   1.000
_cell.length_b   1.000
_cell.length_c   1.000
_cell.angle_alpha   90.00
_cell.angle_beta   90.00
_cell.angle_gamma   90.00
#
_symmetry.space_group_name_H-M   'P 1'
#
loop_
_entity.id
_entity.type
_entity.pdbx_description
1 polymer ?
#
loop_
_entity_poly.entity_id
_entity_poly.type
_entity_poly.pdbx_seq_one_letter_code
_entity_poly.pdbx_strand_id
1 'polypeptide(L)' 'LVKDMYSEVGRPSIDPVILVKLTFIQYTFGIRSMRKTIEEAETNMAYRWFLGYGFHDKVPHFSTFGKN' A
#
# COMPACT_ATOMS: atom_id res chain seq x y z
N LEU A 1 1.07 8.48 -14.48
CA LEU A 1 0.84 7.75 -15.75
C LEU A 1 -0.33 6.76 -15.67
N VAL A 2 -0.70 6.22 -14.50
CA VAL A 2 -1.84 5.28 -14.37
C VAL A 2 -3.04 5.81 -13.57
N LYS A 3 -2.93 7.02 -12.99
CA LYS A 3 -3.95 7.59 -12.11
C LYS A 3 -5.32 7.74 -12.80
N ASP A 4 -5.32 8.05 -14.10
CA ASP A 4 -6.53 8.31 -14.89
C ASP A 4 -7.31 7.03 -15.26
N MET A 5 -6.75 5.85 -14.96
CA MET A 5 -7.41 4.55 -15.18
C MET A 5 -8.25 4.09 -13.98
N TYR A 6 -8.21 4.81 -12.86
CA TYR A 6 -8.96 4.46 -11.65
C TYR A 6 -10.27 5.23 -11.57
N SER A 7 -11.36 4.52 -11.27
CA SER A 7 -12.65 5.14 -10.97
C SER A 7 -12.52 6.11 -9.79
N GLU A 8 -12.95 7.35 -9.98
CA GLU A 8 -13.11 8.33 -8.89
C GLU A 8 -14.36 8.06 -8.04
N VAL A 9 -15.26 7.18 -8.49
CA VAL A 9 -16.49 6.80 -7.79
C VAL A 9 -16.27 5.49 -7.03
N GLY A 10 -16.33 5.55 -5.69
CA GLY A 10 -16.13 4.42 -4.78
C GLY A 10 -14.84 4.51 -3.96
N ARG A 11 -14.45 3.42 -3.28
CA ARG A 11 -13.14 3.38 -2.59
C ARG A 11 -12.05 3.16 -3.65
N PRO A 12 -11.10 4.09 -3.84
CA PRO A 12 -10.09 3.97 -4.89
C PRO A 12 -9.23 2.74 -4.66
N SER A 13 -8.99 1.97 -5.74
CA SER A 13 -8.06 0.84 -5.76
C SER A 13 -6.65 1.25 -5.38
N ILE A 14 -5.85 0.32 -4.85
CA ILE A 14 -4.44 0.59 -4.53
C ILE A 14 -3.69 0.71 -5.85
N ASP A 15 -2.84 1.73 -5.96
CA ASP A 15 -1.92 1.88 -7.09
C ASP A 15 -1.07 0.59 -7.22
N PRO A 16 -1.03 -0.08 -8.39
CA PRO A 16 -0.26 -1.29 -8.64
C PRO A 16 1.21 -1.15 -8.26
N VAL A 17 1.78 0.05 -8.40
CA VAL A 17 3.17 0.31 -7.98
C VAL A 17 3.31 0.14 -6.47
N ILE A 18 2.35 0.66 -5.70
CA ILE A 18 2.32 0.50 -4.24
C ILE A 18 2.05 -0.96 -3.86
N LEU A 19 1.16 -1.65 -4.60
CA LEU A 19 0.87 -3.06 -4.39
C LEU A 19 2.12 -3.94 -4.56
N VAL A 20 2.89 -3.73 -5.62
CA VAL A 20 4.15 -4.45 -5.86
C VAL A 20 5.15 -4.16 -4.76
N LYS A 21 5.30 -2.90 -4.34
CA LYS A 21 6.19 -2.51 -3.23
C LYS A 21 5.78 -3.15 -1.88
N LEU A 22 4.49 -3.21 -1.57
CA LEU A 22 4.00 -3.87 -0.35
C LEU A 22 4.30 -5.38 -0.39
N THR A 23 4.09 -6.03 -1.54
CA THR A 23 4.42 -7.45 -1.74
C THR A 23 5.93 -7.69 -1.62
N PHE A 24 6.74 -6.74 -2.09
CA PHE A 24 8.20 -6.79 -1.93
C PHE A 24 8.63 -6.73 -0.46
N ILE A 25 8.04 -5.83 0.34
CA ILE A 25 8.26 -5.76 1.80
C ILE A 25 7.87 -7.09 2.45
N GLN A 26 6.70 -7.65 2.10
CA GLN A 26 6.27 -8.94 2.63
C GLN A 26 7.27 -10.05 2.42
N TYR A 27 7.73 -10.21 1.18
CA TYR A 27 8.64 -11.28 0.81
C TYR A 27 10.01 -11.10 1.49
N THR A 28 10.54 -9.88 1.47
CA THR A 28 11.88 -9.57 1.99
C THR A 28 11.96 -9.72 3.51
N PHE A 29 10.91 -9.31 4.23
CA PHE A 29 10.87 -9.34 5.69
C PHE A 29 10.07 -10.53 6.26
N GLY A 30 9.63 -11.45 5.40
CA GLY A 30 8.89 -12.66 5.81
C GLY A 30 7.51 -12.37 6.43
N ILE A 31 6.88 -11.24 6.12
CA ILE A 31 5.56 -10.86 6.65
C ILE A 31 4.48 -11.61 5.87
N ARG A 32 3.80 -12.54 6.53
CA ARG A 32 2.81 -13.44 5.88
C ARG A 32 1.44 -12.81 5.61
N SER A 33 1.16 -11.64 6.17
CA SER A 33 -0.17 -11.02 6.10
C SER A 33 -0.07 -9.62 5.53
N MET A 34 -0.85 -9.35 4.49
CA MET A 34 -0.83 -8.05 3.82
C MET A 34 -1.40 -6.96 4.73
N ARG A 35 -2.39 -7.33 5.54
CA ARG A 35 -2.93 -6.47 6.60
C ARG A 35 -1.83 -6.05 7.58
N LYS A 36 -0.97 -7.00 8.00
CA LYS A 36 0.14 -6.72 8.91
C LYS A 36 1.20 -5.83 8.24
N THR A 37 1.51 -6.05 6.97
CA THR A 37 2.46 -5.20 6.23
C THR A 37 1.99 -3.75 6.14
N ILE A 38 0.70 -3.53 5.94
CA ILE A 38 0.10 -2.19 5.91
C ILE A 38 0.15 -1.55 7.29
N GLU A 39 -0.20 -2.30 8.34
CA GLU A 39 -0.12 -1.84 9.74
C GLU A 39 1.31 -1.45 10.13
N GLU A 40 2.31 -2.25 9.74
CA GLU A 40 3.71 -1.87 9.92
C GLU A 40 4.08 -0.64 9.09
N ALA A 41 3.57 -0.50 7.87
CA ALA A 41 3.80 0.69 7.05
C ALA A 41 3.14 1.97 7.61
N GLU A 42 2.16 1.87 8.51
CA GLU A 42 1.60 3.05 9.19
C GLU A 42 2.63 3.69 10.12
N THR A 43 3.45 2.89 10.79
CA THR A 43 4.36 3.33 11.86
C THR A 43 5.85 3.27 11.48
N ASN A 44 6.23 2.40 10.56
CA ASN A 44 7.61 2.21 10.14
C ASN A 44 8.01 3.23 9.07
N MET A 45 8.87 4.18 9.46
CA MET A 45 9.33 5.26 8.58
C MET A 45 10.06 4.77 7.33
N ALA A 46 10.84 3.69 7.42
CA ALA A 46 11.54 3.14 6.26
C ALA A 46 10.57 2.58 5.22
N TYR A 47 9.51 1.91 5.67
CA TYR A 47 8.46 1.39 4.77
C TYR A 47 7.69 2.55 4.13
N ARG A 48 7.34 3.60 4.89
CA ARG A 48 6.69 4.80 4.36
C ARG A 48 7.54 5.45 3.28
N TRP A 49 8.82 5.68 3.56
CA TRP A 49 9.76 6.25 2.60
C TRP A 49 9.85 5.42 1.32
N PHE A 50 9.98 4.09 1.44
CA PHE A 50 10.03 3.20 0.27
C PHE A 50 8.75 3.22 -0.56
N LEU A 51 7.59 3.27 0.11
CA LEU A 51 6.29 3.37 -0.53
C LEU A 51 6.05 4.76 -1.14
N GLY A 52 6.81 5.78 -0.76
CA GLY A 52 6.64 7.16 -1.21
C GLY A 52 5.61 7.95 -0.39
N TYR A 53 5.36 7.53 0.84
CA TYR A 53 4.50 8.24 1.79
C TYR A 53 5.33 9.10 2.75
N GLY A 54 4.96 10.37 2.89
CA GLY A 54 5.45 11.28 3.92
C GLY A 54 4.88 10.97 5.29
N PHE A 55 5.23 11.77 6.30
CA PHE A 55 4.84 11.53 7.69
C PHE A 55 3.32 11.65 7.94
N HIS A 56 2.65 12.53 7.19
CA HIS A 56 1.22 12.82 7.36
C HIS A 56 0.32 12.12 6.34
N ASP A 57 0.90 11.39 5.39
CA ASP A 57 0.13 10.72 4.34
C ASP A 57 -0.66 9.54 4.91
N LYS A 58 -1.83 9.25 4.34
CA LYS A 58 -2.57 8.04 4.72
C LYS A 58 -2.07 6.86 3.90
N VAL A 59 -1.65 5.80 4.59
CA VAL A 59 -1.34 4.52 3.95
C VAL A 59 -2.66 3.88 3.48
N PRO A 60 -2.70 3.25 2.29
CA PRO A 60 -3.90 2.61 1.78
C PRO A 60 -4.36 1.49 2.71
N HIS A 61 -5.67 1.45 2.95
CA HIS A 61 -6.27 0.50 3.88
C HIS A 61 -6.45 -0.90 3.24
N PHE A 62 -6.29 -1.95 4.05
CA PHE A 62 -6.26 -3.34 3.58
C PHE A 62 -7.52 -3.81 2.81
N SER A 63 -8.70 -3.23 3.04
CA SER A 63 -9.93 -3.64 2.32
C SER A 63 -9.91 -3.29 0.83
N THR A 64 -8.98 -2.47 0.38
CA THR A 64 -8.84 -2.15 -1.04
C THR A 64 -8.26 -3.33 -1.84
N PHE A 65 -7.68 -4.33 -1.18
CA PHE A 65 -7.17 -5.55 -1.83
C PHE A 65 -8.27 -6.48 -2.35
N GLY A 66 -9.44 -6.52 -1.70
CA GLY A 66 -10.50 -7.47 -2.04
C GLY A 66 -11.33 -7.11 -3.28
N LYS A 67 -10.97 -6.04 -3.99
CA LYS A 67 -11.66 -5.56 -5.20
C LYS A 67 -10.75 -5.43 -6.43
N ASN A 68 -9.49 -5.84 -6.32
CA ASN A 68 -8.52 -5.81 -7.43
C ASN A 68 -8.54 -7.13 -8.23
#